data_AF-A0AAQ4CR24-F1
#
_entry.id   AF-A0AAQ4CR24-F1
#
_cell.length_a   1.000
_cell.length_b   1.000
_cell.length_c   1.000
_cell.angle_alpha   90.00
_cell.angle_beta   90.00
_cell.angle_gamma   90.00
#
_symmetry.space_group_name_H-M   'P 1'
#
loop_
_entity.id
_entity.type
_entity.pdbx_description
1 polymer ?
#
loop_
_entity_poly.entity_id
_entity_poly.type
_entity_poly.pdbx_seq_one_letter_code
_entity_poly.pdbx_strand_id
1 'polypeptide(L)'
;MRLLLYMAKRLISNPYNVGWSILFMLFWVFMGAYIMSSNVPKIVTAEKFYTAAWAGVIELLVLSSSSMTLTIVLNYQTGGLPHLLRYSKLTPTYYIASLYSSNLIMQIVYSLILIIAVYTTFSNHFGISLYPKNVLLILITLVLSSLFFTSLSIFLNLIILRSTRKMQQLVDFIPLILGYGFGFTFIYLNMGSLVYFSPFAAIEALIISSYLGIQIPINFATLSIDNYKVYAINSPQFSIPIALTSIIFWTIFLSLIGIIGLRKLYYKPLEEGRIL
;
A
#
# COMPACT_ATOMS: atom_id res chain seq x y z
N MET A 1 13.25 13.94 -18.05
CA MET A 1 12.45 14.47 -16.92
C MET A 1 11.02 14.90 -17.28
N ARG A 2 10.70 15.38 -18.50
CA ARG A 2 9.34 15.84 -18.83
C ARG A 2 8.24 14.76 -18.66
N LEU A 3 8.54 13.50 -19.01
CA LEU A 3 7.60 12.39 -18.86
C LEU A 3 7.25 12.11 -17.39
N LEU A 4 8.26 12.02 -16.51
CA LEU A 4 8.06 11.80 -15.08
C LEU A 4 7.15 12.87 -14.48
N LEU A 5 7.43 14.15 -14.74
CA LEU A 5 6.62 15.26 -14.23
C LEU A 5 5.17 15.18 -14.73
N TYR A 6 4.99 14.87 -16.01
CA TYR A 6 3.67 14.69 -16.59
C TYR A 6 2.91 13.51 -15.97
N MET A 7 3.56 12.35 -15.83
CA MET A 7 2.97 11.16 -15.22
C MET A 7 2.63 11.38 -13.75
N ALA A 8 3.55 11.94 -12.96
CA ALA A 8 3.32 12.22 -11.55
C ALA A 8 2.15 13.19 -11.36
N LYS A 9 2.13 14.31 -12.12
CA LYS A 9 1.02 15.25 -12.10
C LYS A 9 -0.29 14.58 -12.46
N ARG A 10 -0.30 13.77 -13.53
CA ARG A 10 -1.52 13.10 -14.00
C ARG A 10 -2.04 12.07 -13.01
N LEU A 11 -1.15 11.31 -12.38
CA LEU A 11 -1.50 10.31 -11.37
C LEU A 11 -2.06 10.96 -10.09
N ILE A 12 -1.43 12.03 -9.61
CA ILE A 12 -1.85 12.77 -8.40
C ILE A 12 -3.19 13.48 -8.61
N SER A 13 -3.39 14.09 -9.79
CA SER A 13 -4.60 14.85 -10.11
C SER A 13 -5.72 14.02 -10.74
N ASN A 14 -5.54 12.69 -10.87
CA ASN A 14 -6.58 11.83 -11.42
C ASN A 14 -7.76 11.76 -10.43
N PRO A 15 -8.98 12.18 -10.81
CA PRO A 15 -10.13 12.19 -9.91
C PRO A 15 -10.47 10.80 -9.38
N TYR A 16 -10.20 9.74 -10.14
CA TYR A 16 -10.42 8.37 -9.68
C TYR A 16 -9.47 8.00 -8.52
N ASN A 17 -8.20 8.38 -8.63
CA ASN A 17 -7.22 8.21 -7.55
C ASN A 17 -7.58 9.05 -6.33
N VAL A 18 -7.92 10.32 -6.52
CA VAL A 18 -8.32 11.20 -5.41
C VAL A 18 -9.57 10.66 -4.72
N GLY A 19 -10.56 10.19 -5.48
CA GLY A 19 -11.78 9.59 -4.94
C GLY A 19 -11.51 8.34 -4.10
N TRP A 20 -10.86 7.33 -4.68
CA TRP A 20 -10.69 6.03 -4.04
C TRP A 20 -9.54 5.94 -3.05
N SER A 21 -8.47 6.70 -3.27
CA SER A 21 -7.30 6.68 -2.39
C SER A 21 -7.41 7.75 -1.31
N ILE A 22 -7.89 8.96 -1.60
CA ILE A 22 -7.96 10.00 -0.56
C ILE A 22 -9.36 10.05 0.08
N LEU A 23 -10.38 10.43 -0.68
CA LEU A 23 -11.69 10.77 -0.12
C LEU A 23 -12.34 9.57 0.57
N PHE A 24 -12.26 8.39 -0.04
CA PHE A 24 -12.80 7.17 0.55
C PHE A 24 -12.01 6.74 1.80
N MET A 25 -10.69 6.92 1.83
CA MET A 25 -9.91 6.61 3.03
C MET A 25 -10.16 7.63 4.14
N LEU A 26 -10.36 8.91 3.82
CA LEU A 26 -10.78 9.90 4.80
C LEU A 26 -12.11 9.52 5.45
N PHE A 27 -13.08 9.04 4.68
CA PHE A 27 -14.32 8.49 5.25
C PHE A 27 -14.02 7.41 6.29
N TRP A 28 -13.14 6.45 6.00
CA TRP A 28 -12.74 5.41 6.95
C TRP A 28 -11.98 5.95 8.15
N VAL A 29 -11.14 6.97 7.99
CA VAL A 29 -10.47 7.67 9.10
C VAL A 29 -11.51 8.29 10.05
N PHE A 30 -12.53 8.97 9.53
CA PHE A 30 -13.62 9.53 10.33
C PHE A 30 -14.44 8.45 11.03
N MET A 31 -14.80 7.38 10.33
CA MET A 31 -15.52 6.23 10.91
C MET A 31 -14.69 5.59 12.04
N GLY A 32 -13.39 5.38 11.82
CA GLY A 32 -12.47 4.81 12.78
C GLY A 32 -12.32 5.67 14.04
N ALA A 33 -12.23 6.98 13.87
CA ALA A 33 -12.06 7.93 14.95
C ALA A 33 -13.32 8.16 15.79
N TYR A 34 -14.50 8.30 15.17
CA TYR A 34 -15.70 8.76 15.88
C TYR A 34 -16.77 7.69 16.14
N ILE A 35 -16.78 6.60 15.36
CA ILE A 35 -17.82 5.56 15.47
C ILE A 35 -17.23 4.27 16.05
N MET A 36 -16.12 3.80 15.48
CA MET A 36 -15.51 2.52 15.87
C MET A 36 -14.68 2.62 17.16
N SER A 37 -14.39 3.83 17.64
CA SER A 37 -13.64 4.09 18.87
C SER A 37 -14.46 3.95 20.16
N SER A 38 -15.77 3.73 20.06
CA SER A 38 -16.72 3.74 21.20
C SER A 38 -16.32 2.79 22.36
N ASN A 39 -15.68 1.67 22.04
CA ASN A 39 -15.25 0.67 23.03
C ASN A 39 -13.76 0.78 23.41
N VAL A 40 -13.06 1.82 22.97
CA VAL A 40 -11.65 2.03 23.33
C VAL A 40 -11.59 2.50 24.79
N PRO A 41 -10.89 1.78 25.69
CA PRO A 41 -10.74 2.22 27.07
C PRO A 41 -10.06 3.59 27.13
N LYS A 42 -10.52 4.46 28.03
CA LYS A 42 -9.98 5.82 28.26
C LYS A 42 -8.62 5.78 28.96
N ILE A 43 -7.66 5.15 28.29
CA ILE A 43 -6.31 4.90 28.75
C ILE A 43 -5.41 5.31 27.60
N VAL A 44 -4.52 6.27 27.86
CA VAL A 44 -3.63 6.87 26.84
C VAL A 44 -2.85 5.81 26.05
N THR A 45 -2.48 4.70 26.69
CA THR A 45 -1.82 3.58 26.02
C THR A 45 -2.77 2.89 25.02
N ALA A 46 -3.98 2.54 25.43
CA ALA A 46 -4.98 1.91 24.55
C ALA A 46 -5.32 2.79 23.34
N GLU A 47 -5.51 4.09 23.57
CA GLU A 47 -5.80 5.08 22.52
C GLU A 47 -4.64 5.18 21.50
N LYS A 48 -3.39 5.12 21.97
CA LYS A 48 -2.20 5.09 21.10
C LYS A 48 -2.13 3.83 20.24
N PHE A 49 -2.35 2.66 20.84
CA PHE A 49 -2.36 1.39 20.11
C PHE A 49 -3.48 1.34 19.07
N TYR A 50 -4.67 1.81 19.42
CA TYR A 50 -5.81 1.89 18.51
C TYR A 50 -5.54 2.83 17.33
N THR A 51 -5.00 4.03 17.61
CA THR A 51 -4.65 5.00 16.56
C THR A 51 -3.56 4.48 15.63
N ALA A 52 -2.54 3.82 16.18
CA ALA A 52 -1.47 3.22 15.39
C ALA A 52 -1.98 2.08 14.50
N ALA A 53 -2.88 1.24 15.01
CA ALA A 53 -3.55 0.20 14.24
C ALA A 53 -4.29 0.82 13.04
N TRP A 54 -5.10 1.85 13.26
CA TRP A 54 -5.77 2.57 12.16
C TRP A 54 -4.80 3.21 11.17
N ALA A 55 -3.69 3.79 11.63
CA ALA A 55 -2.66 4.29 10.73
C ALA A 55 -2.11 3.17 9.82
N GLY A 56 -1.82 1.99 10.38
CA GLY A 56 -1.37 0.83 9.60
C GLY A 56 -2.38 0.38 8.54
N VAL A 57 -3.64 0.21 8.93
CA VAL A 57 -4.71 -0.21 8.01
C VAL A 57 -4.92 0.82 6.90
N ILE A 58 -5.08 2.08 7.25
CA ILE A 58 -5.37 3.15 6.29
C ILE A 58 -4.23 3.30 5.29
N GLU A 59 -2.98 3.22 5.74
CA GLU A 59 -1.82 3.26 4.85
C GLU A 59 -1.80 2.08 3.87
N LEU A 60 -2.06 0.86 4.36
CA LEU A 60 -2.12 -0.30 3.46
C LEU A 60 -3.25 -0.16 2.43
N LEU A 61 -4.41 0.34 2.85
CA LEU A 61 -5.56 0.55 1.98
C LEU A 61 -5.31 1.64 0.94
N VAL A 62 -4.60 2.72 1.29
CA VAL A 62 -4.28 3.77 0.31
C VAL A 62 -3.28 3.29 -0.74
N LEU A 63 -2.26 2.56 -0.29
CA LEU A 63 -1.23 2.03 -1.18
C LEU A 63 -1.82 1.00 -2.14
N SER A 64 -2.70 0.14 -1.65
CA SER A 64 -3.40 -0.86 -2.48
C SER A 64 -4.42 -0.24 -3.44
N SER A 65 -5.24 0.72 -2.98
CA SER A 65 -6.22 1.44 -3.80
C SER A 65 -5.57 2.21 -4.95
N SER A 66 -4.49 2.94 -4.66
CA SER A 66 -3.76 3.66 -5.70
C SER A 66 -3.07 2.73 -6.70
N SER A 67 -2.65 1.54 -6.26
CA SER A 67 -2.05 0.51 -7.11
C SER A 67 -3.05 -0.15 -8.03
N MET A 68 -4.29 -0.37 -7.59
CA MET A 68 -5.39 -0.80 -8.48
C MET A 68 -5.51 0.15 -9.67
N THR A 69 -5.55 1.47 -9.42
CA THR A 69 -5.61 2.46 -10.51
C THR A 69 -4.38 2.40 -11.42
N LEU A 70 -3.19 2.14 -10.87
CA LEU A 70 -1.99 1.97 -11.67
C LEU A 70 -2.11 0.76 -12.62
N THR A 71 -2.61 -0.39 -12.12
CA THR A 71 -2.86 -1.58 -12.95
C THR A 71 -3.84 -1.28 -14.09
N ILE A 72 -4.93 -0.56 -13.79
CA ILE A 72 -5.91 -0.11 -14.79
C ILE A 72 -5.23 0.75 -15.86
N VAL A 73 -4.47 1.77 -15.45
CA VAL A 73 -3.77 2.69 -16.37
C VAL A 73 -2.77 1.93 -17.25
N LEU A 74 -1.99 1.01 -16.66
CA LEU A 74 -1.05 0.17 -17.38
C LEU A 74 -1.75 -0.66 -18.45
N ASN A 75 -2.89 -1.27 -18.12
CA ASN A 75 -3.65 -2.08 -19.08
C ASN A 75 -4.14 -1.27 -20.28
N TYR A 76 -4.66 -0.06 -20.06
CA TYR A 76 -5.11 0.80 -21.15
C TYR A 76 -3.96 1.33 -22.02
N GLN A 77 -2.76 1.54 -21.44
CA GLN A 77 -1.59 2.05 -22.18
C GLN A 77 -0.94 1.03 -23.11
N THR A 78 -1.20 -0.27 -22.91
CA THR A 78 -0.56 -1.36 -23.70
C THR A 78 -0.83 -1.30 -25.20
N GLY A 79 -1.91 -0.64 -25.63
CA GLY A 79 -2.22 -0.43 -27.06
C GLY A 79 -1.30 0.59 -27.75
N GLY A 80 -1.08 1.75 -27.14
CA GLY A 80 -0.28 2.83 -27.73
C GLY A 80 1.22 2.77 -27.41
N LEU A 81 1.60 2.06 -26.35
CA LEU A 81 2.97 2.02 -25.86
C LEU A 81 3.97 1.44 -26.88
N PRO A 82 3.69 0.35 -27.62
CA PRO A 82 4.63 -0.17 -28.62
C PRO A 82 4.87 0.80 -29.77
N HIS A 83 3.84 1.56 -30.18
CA HIS A 83 3.99 2.60 -31.19
C HIS A 83 4.90 3.74 -30.68
N LEU A 84 4.72 4.17 -29.43
CA LEU A 84 5.59 5.17 -28.81
C LEU A 84 7.04 4.67 -28.67
N LEU A 85 7.25 3.41 -28.30
CA LEU A 85 8.59 2.84 -28.18
C LEU A 85 9.29 2.66 -29.54
N ARG A 86 8.54 2.41 -30.62
CA ARG A 86 9.09 2.18 -31.97
C ARG A 86 9.30 3.47 -32.76
N TYR A 87 8.38 4.43 -32.66
CA TYR A 87 8.34 5.62 -33.52
C TYR A 87 8.60 6.94 -32.78
N SER A 88 8.93 6.90 -31.49
CA SER A 88 9.32 8.10 -30.72
C SER A 88 10.70 7.94 -30.07
N LYS A 89 11.16 9.00 -29.38
CA LYS A 89 12.42 8.98 -28.60
C LYS A 89 12.28 8.27 -27.23
N LEU A 90 11.14 7.61 -26.97
CA LEU A 90 10.87 6.94 -25.71
C LEU A 90 11.62 5.61 -25.63
N THR A 91 12.50 5.44 -24.64
CA THR A 91 13.15 4.16 -24.36
C THR A 91 12.40 3.36 -23.29
N PRO A 92 12.40 2.02 -23.34
CA PRO A 92 11.74 1.19 -22.32
C PRO A 92 12.24 1.43 -20.89
N THR A 93 13.55 1.63 -20.73
CA THR A 93 14.16 1.90 -19.41
C THR A 93 13.71 3.23 -18.84
N TYR A 94 13.65 4.28 -19.66
CA TYR A 94 13.15 5.59 -19.24
C TYR A 94 11.66 5.56 -18.91
N TYR A 95 10.86 4.80 -19.65
CA TYR A 95 9.44 4.59 -19.34
C TYR A 95 9.25 3.90 -17.98
N ILE A 96 9.91 2.77 -17.75
CA ILE A 96 9.82 2.02 -16.49
C ILE A 96 10.30 2.88 -15.32
N ALA A 97 11.46 3.53 -15.45
CA ALA A 97 11.97 4.43 -14.39
C ALA A 97 10.98 5.57 -14.10
N SER A 98 10.41 6.19 -15.14
CA SER A 98 9.41 7.25 -14.97
C SER A 98 8.14 6.73 -14.27
N LEU A 99 7.72 5.49 -14.56
CA LEU A 99 6.56 4.86 -13.94
C LEU A 99 6.78 4.59 -12.45
N TYR A 100 7.91 3.95 -12.10
CA TYR A 100 8.28 3.72 -10.70
C TYR A 100 8.39 5.03 -9.92
N SER A 101 9.12 6.02 -10.44
CA SER A 101 9.30 7.30 -9.76
C SER A 101 8.00 8.09 -9.62
N SER A 102 7.16 8.12 -10.67
CA SER A 102 5.89 8.87 -10.62
C SER A 102 4.89 8.25 -9.65
N ASN A 103 4.79 6.92 -9.60
CA ASN A 103 3.93 6.25 -8.64
C ASN A 103 4.46 6.38 -7.20
N LEU A 104 5.78 6.30 -7.00
CA LEU A 104 6.40 6.54 -5.70
C LEU A 104 6.05 7.93 -5.16
N ILE A 105 6.19 8.97 -5.99
CA ILE A 105 5.85 10.34 -5.60
C ILE A 105 4.36 10.43 -5.23
N MET A 106 3.48 9.88 -6.07
CA MET A 106 2.03 9.92 -5.82
C MET A 106 1.67 9.22 -4.50
N GLN A 107 2.15 8.00 -4.28
CA GLN A 107 1.80 7.22 -3.10
C GLN A 107 2.33 7.87 -1.82
N ILE A 108 3.56 8.39 -1.82
CA ILE A 108 4.08 9.13 -0.66
C ILE A 108 3.21 10.36 -0.36
N VAL A 109 2.80 11.13 -1.38
CA VAL A 109 1.94 12.30 -1.18
C VAL A 109 0.59 11.89 -0.56
N TYR A 110 -0.05 10.84 -1.06
CA TYR A 110 -1.34 10.37 -0.54
C TYR A 110 -1.23 9.81 0.87
N SER A 111 -0.22 9.00 1.13
CA SER A 111 0.09 8.48 2.46
C SER A 111 0.33 9.60 3.47
N LEU A 112 1.13 10.62 3.13
CA LEU A 112 1.37 11.74 4.05
C LEU A 112 0.09 12.52 4.38
N ILE A 113 -0.79 12.72 3.38
CA ILE A 113 -2.10 13.34 3.61
C ILE A 113 -2.92 12.52 4.62
N LEU A 114 -2.93 11.19 4.49
CA LEU A 114 -3.72 10.32 5.36
C LEU A 114 -3.10 10.13 6.74
N ILE A 115 -1.78 10.07 6.89
CA ILE A 115 -1.13 10.09 8.21
C ILE A 115 -1.48 11.37 8.97
N ILE A 116 -1.47 12.51 8.28
CA ILE A 116 -1.89 13.80 8.88
C ILE A 116 -3.37 13.75 9.24
N ALA A 117 -4.22 13.17 8.39
CA ALA A 117 -5.65 13.02 8.68
C ALA A 117 -5.90 12.11 9.90
N VAL A 118 -5.23 10.97 10.00
CA VAL A 118 -5.30 10.06 11.16
C VAL A 118 -4.84 10.79 12.41
N TYR A 119 -3.67 11.44 12.38
CA TYR A 119 -3.16 12.22 13.51
C TYR A 119 -4.17 13.27 13.98
N THR A 120 -4.68 14.11 13.08
CA THR A 120 -5.55 15.24 13.42
C THR A 120 -6.91 14.79 13.93
N THR A 121 -7.56 13.82 13.26
CA THR A 121 -8.89 13.33 13.63
C THR A 121 -8.88 12.55 14.94
N PHE A 122 -7.91 11.65 15.13
CA PHE A 122 -7.81 10.86 16.35
C PHE A 122 -7.35 11.71 17.54
N SER A 123 -6.42 12.65 17.33
CA SER A 123 -6.02 13.57 18.41
C SER A 123 -7.16 14.48 18.85
N ASN A 124 -7.99 14.94 17.91
CA ASN A 124 -9.20 15.70 18.22
C ASN A 124 -10.20 14.84 19.01
N HIS A 125 -10.46 13.61 18.55
CA HIS A 125 -11.42 12.72 19.21
C HIS A 125 -11.02 12.33 20.64
N PHE A 126 -9.77 11.92 20.86
CA PHE A 126 -9.28 11.49 22.17
C PHE A 126 -8.80 12.64 23.07
N GLY A 127 -8.69 13.86 22.54
CA GLY A 127 -8.23 15.04 23.30
C GLY A 127 -6.76 15.00 23.69
N ILE A 128 -5.96 14.13 23.07
CA ILE A 128 -4.52 13.97 23.33
C ILE A 128 -3.72 14.01 22.03
N SER A 129 -2.48 14.49 22.09
CA SER A 129 -1.61 14.53 20.90
C SER A 129 -1.09 13.12 20.58
N LEU A 130 -1.51 12.58 19.43
CA LEU A 130 -1.19 11.23 18.97
C LEU A 130 -0.28 11.26 17.74
N TYR A 131 0.81 12.03 17.79
CA TYR A 131 1.73 12.15 16.65
C TYR A 131 2.58 10.88 16.45
N PRO A 132 2.97 10.56 15.20
CA PRO A 132 3.85 9.43 14.91
C PRO A 132 5.24 9.66 15.50
N LYS A 133 5.78 8.67 16.21
CA LYS A 133 7.07 8.83 16.90
C LYS A 133 8.29 8.63 15.99
N ASN A 134 8.26 7.65 15.08
CA ASN A 134 9.39 7.34 14.20
C ASN A 134 9.06 7.66 12.74
N VAL A 135 9.10 8.96 12.42
CA VAL A 135 8.81 9.47 11.06
C VAL A 135 9.78 8.91 10.01
N LEU A 136 11.05 8.71 10.37
CA LEU A 136 12.04 8.15 9.45
C LEU A 136 11.67 6.73 9.01
N LEU A 137 11.26 5.87 9.96
CA LEU A 137 10.84 4.50 9.65
C LEU A 137 9.54 4.48 8.83
N ILE A 138 8.61 5.41 9.08
CA ILE A 138 7.43 5.59 8.23
C ILE A 138 7.87 5.88 6.79
N LEU A 139 8.73 6.88 6.57
CA LEU A 139 9.17 7.24 5.22
C LEU A 139 9.87 6.08 4.50
N ILE A 140 10.75 5.35 5.19
CA ILE A 140 11.41 4.16 4.63
C ILE A 140 10.36 3.10 4.26
N THR A 141 9.39 2.85 5.14
CA THR A 141 8.32 1.89 4.90
C THR A 141 7.47 2.31 3.70
N LEU A 142 7.10 3.59 3.58
CA LEU A 142 6.32 4.11 2.45
C LEU A 142 7.08 3.97 1.12
N VAL A 143 8.39 4.26 1.10
CA VAL A 143 9.23 4.08 -0.09
C VAL A 143 9.24 2.62 -0.51
N LEU A 144 9.55 1.70 0.40
CA LEU A 144 9.62 0.27 0.09
C LEU A 144 8.27 -0.31 -0.31
N SER A 145 7.21 0.06 0.41
CA SER A 145 5.84 -0.35 0.10
C SER A 145 5.42 0.14 -1.27
N SER A 146 5.78 1.38 -1.62
CA SER A 146 5.43 1.91 -2.93
C SER A 146 6.12 1.18 -4.07
N LEU A 147 7.40 0.86 -3.89
CA LEU A 147 8.13 0.02 -4.84
C LEU A 147 7.47 -1.36 -4.95
N PHE A 148 7.17 -2.02 -3.84
CA PHE A 148 6.46 -3.30 -3.83
C PHE A 148 5.15 -3.24 -4.63
N PHE A 149 4.32 -2.25 -4.36
CA PHE A 149 3.02 -2.08 -4.98
C PHE A 149 3.10 -1.73 -6.47
N THR A 150 4.11 -0.97 -6.90
CA THR A 150 4.40 -0.78 -8.32
C THR A 150 4.82 -2.09 -9.00
N SER A 151 5.69 -2.87 -8.38
CA SER A 151 6.14 -4.16 -8.91
C SER A 151 4.97 -5.14 -9.02
N LEU A 152 4.09 -5.15 -8.03
CA LEU A 152 2.84 -5.94 -8.04
C LEU A 152 1.95 -5.52 -9.22
N SER A 153 1.72 -4.22 -9.42
CA SER A 153 0.87 -3.72 -10.51
C SER A 153 1.40 -4.09 -11.89
N ILE A 154 2.73 -3.99 -12.10
CA ILE A 154 3.38 -4.41 -13.34
C ILE A 154 3.25 -5.93 -13.55
N PHE A 155 3.45 -6.71 -12.50
CA PHE A 155 3.29 -8.16 -12.55
C PHE A 155 1.86 -8.57 -12.93
N LEU A 156 0.84 -7.94 -12.34
CA LEU A 156 -0.55 -8.20 -12.65
C LEU A 156 -0.90 -7.81 -14.10
N ASN A 157 -0.41 -6.67 -14.58
CA ASN A 157 -0.54 -6.27 -15.98
C ASN A 157 0.02 -7.34 -16.94
N LEU A 158 1.15 -7.95 -16.61
CA LEU A 158 1.75 -9.02 -17.42
C LEU A 158 0.92 -10.31 -17.43
N ILE A 159 0.29 -10.66 -16.31
CA ILE A 159 -0.64 -11.81 -16.25
C ILE A 159 -1.79 -11.59 -17.23
N ILE A 160 -2.39 -10.40 -17.23
CA ILE A 160 -3.51 -10.07 -18.14
C ILE A 160 -3.07 -10.15 -19.60
N LEU A 161 -1.90 -9.61 -19.91
CA LEU A 161 -1.37 -9.63 -21.28
C LEU A 161 -1.09 -11.05 -21.81
N ARG A 162 -0.75 -12.00 -20.92
CA ARG A 162 -0.45 -13.39 -21.29
C ARG A 162 -1.66 -14.32 -21.25
N SER A 163 -2.62 -14.06 -20.36
CA SER A 163 -3.81 -14.87 -20.18
C SER A 163 -4.93 -14.41 -21.12
N THR A 164 -6.08 -14.00 -20.57
CA THR A 164 -7.25 -13.49 -21.30
C THR A 164 -7.66 -12.15 -20.72
N ARG A 165 -8.10 -11.22 -21.58
CA ARG A 165 -8.55 -9.89 -21.11
C ARG A 165 -9.95 -9.91 -20.50
N LYS A 166 -10.68 -11.03 -20.59
CA LYS A 166 -11.98 -11.23 -19.92
C LYS A 166 -11.89 -11.03 -18.41
N MET A 167 -10.77 -11.43 -17.79
CA MET A 167 -10.53 -11.27 -16.36
C MET A 167 -9.82 -9.96 -15.99
N GLN A 168 -9.67 -9.02 -16.93
CA GLN A 168 -8.92 -7.77 -16.70
C GLN A 168 -9.46 -7.00 -15.48
N GLN A 169 -10.77 -6.83 -15.39
CA GLN A 169 -11.38 -6.10 -14.28
C GLN A 169 -11.08 -6.75 -12.93
N LEU A 170 -11.17 -8.08 -12.83
CA LEU A 170 -10.86 -8.78 -11.58
C LEU A 170 -9.38 -8.60 -11.21
N VAL A 171 -8.47 -8.74 -12.18
CA VAL A 171 -7.03 -8.62 -11.95
C VAL A 171 -6.63 -7.19 -11.58
N ASP A 172 -7.27 -6.18 -12.17
CA ASP A 172 -7.09 -4.77 -11.83
C ASP A 172 -7.36 -4.50 -10.35
N PHE A 173 -8.38 -5.15 -9.77
CA PHE A 173 -8.77 -4.98 -8.37
C PHE A 173 -7.95 -5.81 -7.38
N ILE A 174 -7.09 -6.74 -7.83
CA ILE A 174 -6.31 -7.61 -6.93
C ILE A 174 -5.50 -6.84 -5.88
N PRO A 175 -4.78 -5.74 -6.19
CA PRO A 175 -4.04 -5.00 -5.17
C PRO A 175 -4.95 -4.57 -4.02
N LEU A 176 -6.14 -4.04 -4.35
CA LEU A 176 -7.13 -3.59 -3.38
C LEU A 176 -7.76 -4.76 -2.61
N ILE A 177 -8.11 -5.86 -3.29
CA ILE A 177 -8.65 -7.07 -2.65
C ILE A 177 -7.65 -7.63 -1.63
N LEU A 178 -6.36 -7.69 -1.98
CA LEU A 178 -5.30 -8.13 -1.06
C LEU A 178 -5.09 -7.11 0.06
N GLY A 179 -5.13 -5.80 -0.24
CA GLY A 179 -5.05 -4.74 0.77
C GLY A 179 -6.13 -4.87 1.84
N TYR A 180 -7.39 -5.03 1.44
CA TYR A 180 -8.50 -5.26 2.38
C TYR A 180 -8.43 -6.63 3.05
N GLY A 181 -8.12 -7.67 2.28
CA GLY A 181 -8.05 -9.04 2.78
C GLY A 181 -6.97 -9.22 3.84
N PHE A 182 -5.85 -8.50 3.74
CA PHE A 182 -4.75 -8.57 4.69
C PHE A 182 -4.72 -7.42 5.71
N GLY A 183 -5.32 -6.26 5.43
CA GLY A 183 -5.21 -5.06 6.27
C GLY A 183 -5.88 -5.13 7.64
N PHE A 184 -6.53 -6.25 7.96
CA PHE A 184 -7.06 -6.53 9.28
C PHE A 184 -6.49 -7.84 9.86
N THR A 185 -5.71 -8.57 9.07
CA THR A 185 -5.19 -9.89 9.46
C THR A 185 -4.15 -9.77 10.55
N PHE A 186 -3.28 -8.76 10.49
CA PHE A 186 -2.28 -8.55 11.54
C PHE A 186 -2.93 -8.18 12.88
N ILE A 187 -3.98 -7.34 12.85
CA ILE A 187 -4.68 -6.87 14.04
C ILE A 187 -5.51 -7.98 14.69
N TYR A 188 -6.25 -8.75 13.91
CA TYR A 188 -7.27 -9.66 14.45
C TYR A 188 -6.90 -11.15 14.38
N LEU A 189 -5.93 -11.55 13.56
CA LEU A 189 -5.51 -12.95 13.44
C LEU A 189 -4.14 -13.17 14.07
N ASN A 190 -3.98 -14.33 14.70
CA ASN A 190 -2.68 -14.80 15.17
C ASN A 190 -1.89 -15.37 13.98
N MET A 191 -1.11 -14.53 13.31
CA MET A 191 -0.29 -14.92 12.17
C MET A 191 1.08 -15.52 12.57
N GLY A 192 1.55 -15.29 13.80
CA GLY A 192 2.87 -15.72 14.23
C GLY A 192 3.97 -15.23 13.30
N SER A 193 4.88 -16.12 12.90
CA SER A 193 5.97 -15.78 11.95
C SER A 193 5.50 -15.49 10.52
N LEU A 194 4.24 -15.80 10.16
CA LEU A 194 3.71 -15.54 8.82
C LEU A 194 3.57 -14.05 8.51
N VAL A 195 3.56 -13.18 9.53
CA VAL A 195 3.60 -11.72 9.35
C VAL A 195 4.78 -11.29 8.48
N TYR A 196 5.94 -11.95 8.63
CA TYR A 196 7.11 -11.65 7.79
C TYR A 196 7.00 -12.21 6.39
N PHE A 197 6.17 -13.24 6.15
CA PHE A 197 6.01 -13.79 4.80
C PHE A 197 5.06 -12.95 3.95
N SER A 198 4.01 -12.40 4.56
CA SER A 198 3.06 -11.51 3.87
C SER A 198 3.60 -10.08 3.82
N PRO A 199 3.93 -9.53 2.63
CA PRO A 199 4.39 -8.15 2.54
C PRO A 199 3.31 -7.16 3.01
N PHE A 200 2.02 -7.50 2.85
CA PHE A 200 0.92 -6.67 3.32
C PHE A 200 0.89 -6.54 4.85
N ALA A 201 0.99 -7.66 5.56
CA ALA A 201 1.03 -7.67 7.03
C ALA A 201 2.33 -7.05 7.57
N ALA A 202 3.46 -7.26 6.88
CA ALA A 202 4.72 -6.64 7.24
C ALA A 202 4.68 -5.10 7.10
N ILE A 203 4.05 -4.58 6.03
CA ILE A 203 3.85 -3.13 5.83
C ILE A 203 2.98 -2.56 6.96
N GLU A 204 1.84 -3.19 7.24
CA GLU A 204 0.93 -2.78 8.30
C GLU A 204 1.64 -2.73 9.66
N ALA A 205 2.33 -3.82 10.04
CA ALA A 205 3.09 -3.93 11.29
C ALA A 205 4.24 -2.91 11.39
N LEU A 206 4.92 -2.60 10.29
CA LEU A 206 5.95 -1.56 10.26
C LEU A 206 5.37 -0.16 10.47
N ILE A 207 4.22 0.15 9.88
CA ILE A 207 3.53 1.43 10.12
C ILE A 207 3.06 1.51 11.59
N ILE A 208 2.46 0.45 12.14
CA ILE A 208 2.03 0.43 13.55
C ILE A 208 3.22 0.64 14.49
N SER A 209 4.30 -0.12 14.32
CA SER A 209 5.49 -0.02 15.18
C SER A 209 6.19 1.33 15.05
N SER A 210 6.26 1.90 13.85
CA SER A 210 6.84 3.22 13.62
C SER A 210 6.00 4.35 14.21
N TYR A 211 4.67 4.24 14.15
CA TYR A 211 3.75 5.18 14.79
C TYR A 211 3.91 5.18 16.31
N LEU A 212 3.96 3.99 16.92
CA LEU A 212 4.12 3.82 18.37
C LEU A 212 5.53 4.14 18.88
N GLY A 213 6.55 3.98 18.02
CA GLY A 213 7.96 4.16 18.36
C GLY A 213 8.50 3.12 19.35
N ILE A 214 7.84 1.97 19.46
CA ILE A 214 8.23 0.85 20.32
C ILE A 214 8.13 -0.46 19.53
N GLN A 215 8.82 -1.49 20.00
CA GLN A 215 8.64 -2.83 19.45
C GLN A 215 7.27 -3.36 19.84
N ILE A 216 6.51 -3.81 18.83
CA ILE A 216 5.19 -4.40 18.99
C ILE A 216 5.31 -5.93 19.09
N PRO A 217 4.34 -6.63 19.68
CA PRO A 217 4.28 -8.08 19.57
C PRO A 217 4.09 -8.49 18.11
N ILE A 218 4.60 -9.68 17.74
CA ILE A 218 4.36 -10.27 16.43
C ILE A 218 2.87 -10.58 16.20
N ASN A 219 2.13 -10.81 17.29
CA ASN A 219 0.71 -11.06 17.29
C ASN A 219 0.02 -9.88 17.94
N PHE A 220 -0.59 -9.02 17.14
CA PHE A 220 -1.29 -7.86 17.68
C PHE A 220 -2.62 -8.25 18.36
N ALA A 221 -3.23 -9.36 17.94
CA ALA A 221 -4.46 -9.89 18.52
C ALA A 221 -4.33 -10.35 19.98
N THR A 222 -3.11 -10.54 20.51
CA THR A 222 -2.86 -10.98 21.90
C THR A 222 -2.67 -9.81 22.86
N LEU A 223 -2.88 -8.58 22.39
CA LEU A 223 -2.85 -7.40 23.24
C LEU A 223 -3.99 -7.45 24.24
N SER A 224 -3.62 -7.33 25.51
CA SER A 224 -4.54 -7.28 26.64
C SER A 224 -4.25 -6.05 27.48
N ILE A 225 -5.28 -5.59 28.20
CA ILE A 225 -5.20 -4.45 29.08
C ILE A 225 -5.37 -4.97 30.50
N ASP A 226 -4.32 -4.83 31.31
CA ASP A 226 -4.37 -5.06 32.76
C ASP A 226 -3.64 -3.92 33.46
N ASN A 227 -4.13 -3.50 34.63
CA ASN A 227 -3.53 -2.44 35.44
C ASN A 227 -3.13 -1.18 34.64
N TYR A 228 -4.00 -0.73 33.73
CA TYR A 228 -3.79 0.42 32.84
C TYR A 228 -2.57 0.31 31.88
N LYS A 229 -2.03 -0.89 31.70
CA LYS A 229 -0.94 -1.19 30.79
C LYS A 229 -1.42 -2.12 29.69
N VAL A 230 -0.97 -1.84 28.47
CA VAL A 230 -1.17 -2.71 27.31
C VAL A 230 0.04 -3.64 27.24
N TYR A 231 -0.18 -4.94 27.29
CA TYR A 231 0.87 -5.96 27.15
C TYR A 231 0.39 -7.12 26.29
N ALA A 232 1.34 -7.79 25.64
CA ALA A 232 1.06 -8.95 24.81
C ALA A 232 1.21 -10.23 25.64
N ILE A 233 0.24 -11.12 25.53
CA ILE A 233 0.29 -12.41 26.22
C ILE A 233 1.17 -13.36 25.41
N ASN A 234 2.27 -13.83 26.01
CA ASN A 234 3.18 -14.88 25.47
C ASN A 234 3.54 -14.73 23.98
N SER A 235 3.76 -13.50 23.52
CA SER A 235 4.01 -13.22 22.10
C SER A 235 5.43 -12.69 21.89
N PRO A 236 6.22 -13.29 20.98
CA PRO A 236 7.55 -12.79 20.68
C PRO A 236 7.46 -11.41 20.03
N GLN A 237 8.54 -10.65 20.11
CA GLN A 237 8.60 -9.29 19.59
C GLN A 237 8.75 -9.28 18.07
N PHE A 238 8.13 -8.29 17.44
CA PHE A 238 8.25 -8.02 16.02
C PHE A 238 9.62 -7.42 15.69
N SER A 239 10.28 -7.96 14.68
CA SER A 239 11.61 -7.59 14.21
C SER A 239 11.50 -6.73 12.95
N ILE A 240 11.77 -5.43 13.13
CA ILE A 240 11.77 -4.44 12.05
C ILE A 240 12.71 -4.84 10.89
N PRO A 241 13.96 -5.28 11.13
CA PRO A 241 14.87 -5.65 10.03
C PRO A 241 14.34 -6.80 9.18
N ILE A 242 13.74 -7.82 9.78
CA ILE A 242 13.22 -8.99 9.07
C ILE A 242 12.01 -8.60 8.20
N ALA A 243 11.15 -7.71 8.70
CA ALA A 243 10.03 -7.19 7.91
C ALA A 243 10.51 -6.36 6.70
N LEU A 244 11.52 -5.51 6.90
CA LEU A 244 12.10 -4.73 5.81
C LEU A 244 12.74 -5.62 4.74
N THR A 245 13.51 -6.64 5.14
CA THR A 245 14.13 -7.58 4.18
C THR A 245 13.08 -8.39 3.42
N SER A 246 11.96 -8.74 4.05
CA SER A 246 10.83 -9.39 3.37
C SER A 246 10.22 -8.52 2.26
N ILE A 247 9.91 -7.25 2.56
CA ILE A 247 9.34 -6.33 1.56
C ILE A 247 10.33 -6.14 0.39
N ILE A 248 11.63 -5.98 0.69
CA ILE A 248 12.68 -5.89 -0.32
C ILE A 248 12.72 -7.15 -1.18
N PHE A 249 12.70 -8.33 -0.56
CA PHE A 249 12.71 -9.61 -1.26
C PHE A 249 11.53 -9.72 -2.24
N TRP A 250 10.30 -9.47 -1.78
CA TRP A 250 9.11 -9.52 -2.62
C TRP A 250 9.14 -8.48 -3.75
N THR A 251 9.63 -7.28 -3.48
CA THR A 251 9.79 -6.22 -4.48
C THR A 251 10.74 -6.64 -5.60
N ILE A 252 11.91 -7.18 -5.24
CA ILE A 252 12.91 -7.66 -6.20
C ILE A 252 12.35 -8.85 -6.99
N PHE A 253 11.75 -9.82 -6.30
CA PHE A 253 11.17 -11.01 -6.92
C PHE A 253 10.12 -10.65 -7.97
N LEU A 254 9.14 -9.81 -7.62
CA LEU A 254 8.09 -9.36 -8.56
C LEU A 254 8.66 -8.49 -9.68
N SER A 255 9.62 -7.62 -9.40
CA SER A 255 10.28 -6.79 -10.41
C SER A 255 11.02 -7.61 -11.45
N LEU A 256 11.76 -8.65 -11.02
CA LEU A 256 12.50 -9.54 -11.91
C LEU A 256 11.55 -10.32 -12.82
N ILE A 257 10.47 -10.89 -12.27
CA ILE A 257 9.41 -11.53 -13.05
C ILE A 257 8.81 -10.53 -14.04
N GLY A 258 8.59 -9.29 -13.59
CA GLY A 258 8.11 -8.17 -14.40
C GLY A 258 8.98 -7.91 -15.64
N ILE A 259 10.28 -7.72 -15.42
CA ILE A 259 11.25 -7.42 -16.48
C ILE A 259 11.37 -8.58 -17.48
N ILE A 260 11.46 -9.82 -17.00
CA ILE A 260 11.52 -11.02 -17.85
C ILE A 260 10.20 -11.16 -18.64
N GLY A 261 9.08 -10.82 -17.99
CA GLY A 261 7.75 -10.81 -18.56
C GLY A 261 7.63 -9.90 -19.78
N LEU A 262 8.05 -8.65 -19.61
CA LEU A 262 7.99 -7.57 -20.61
C LEU A 262 8.80 -7.88 -21.87
N ARG A 263 9.98 -8.53 -21.73
CA ARG A 263 10.83 -8.87 -22.89
C ARG A 263 10.18 -9.85 -23.87
N LYS A 264 9.18 -10.61 -23.43
CA LYS A 264 8.48 -11.62 -24.22
C LYS A 264 7.08 -11.17 -24.66
N LEU A 265 6.75 -9.88 -24.53
CA LEU A 265 5.44 -9.37 -24.93
C LEU A 265 5.36 -9.18 -26.45
N TYR A 266 4.35 -9.80 -27.05
CA TYR A 266 3.91 -9.52 -28.41
C TYR A 266 2.74 -8.54 -28.38
N TYR A 267 2.68 -7.59 -29.32
CA TYR A 267 1.57 -6.64 -29.40
C TYR A 267 0.25 -7.39 -29.68
N LYS A 268 -0.75 -7.19 -28.81
CA LYS A 268 -2.14 -7.57 -29.07
C LYS A 268 -3.01 -6.30 -29.02
N PRO A 269 -3.64 -5.88 -30.13
CA PRO A 269 -4.57 -4.76 -30.17
C PRO A 269 -5.65 -4.87 -29.08
N LEU A 270 -6.11 -3.72 -28.59
CA LEU A 270 -7.19 -3.64 -27.59
C LEU A 270 -8.50 -4.29 -28.08
N GLU A 271 -8.74 -4.21 -29.39
CA GLU A 271 -9.94 -4.70 -30.07
C GLU A 271 -9.92 -6.22 -30.21
N GLU A 272 -8.79 -6.81 -30.60
CA GLU A 272 -8.64 -8.27 -30.75
C GLU A 272 -8.72 -9.01 -29.40
N GLY A 273 -8.22 -8.38 -28.32
CA GLY A 273 -8.24 -8.99 -26.99
C GLY A 273 -9.61 -9.05 -26.32
N ARG A 274 -10.63 -8.34 -26.84
CA ARG A 274 -12.02 -8.37 -26.32
C ARG A 274 -12.88 -9.46 -26.94
N ILE A 275 -12.48 -9.97 -28.11
CA ILE A 275 -13.25 -10.93 -28.92
C ILE A 275 -12.90 -12.39 -28.53
N LEU A 276 -11.73 -12.63 -27.94
CA LEU A 276 -11.26 -13.93 -27.42
C LEU A 276 -11.59 -14.13 -25.94
#